data_AF-A0AAN0KH59-F1
#
_entry.id   AF-A0AAN0KH59-F1
#
_cell.length_a   1.000
_cell.length_b   1.000
_cell.length_c   1.000
_cell.angle_alpha   90.00
_cell.angle_beta   90.00
_cell.angle_gamma   90.00
#
_symmetry.space_group_name_H-M   'P 1'
#
loop_
_entity.id
_entity.type
_entity.pdbx_description
1 polymer ?
#
loop_
_entity_poly.entity_id
_entity_poly.type
_entity_poly.pdbx_seq_one_letter_code
_entity_poly.pdbx_strand_id
1 'polypeptide(L)'
;MSSRQDIKDGALFDSLRNGLVYTKILGWLDMGHARGDDIRALQLQFQAGEANNVPYYTIMYDQSMYINRFNRCLGIGKYSTWVIRKGKTRDEINRIMLAMMMRIRHPILKAYSLYHSSPGIPIAGLVVRI
;
A
#
# COMPACT_ATOMS: atom_id res chain seq x y z
N MET A 1 2.93 -17.29 -9.53
CA MET A 1 3.55 -16.58 -10.65
C MET A 1 2.44 -15.94 -11.46
N SER A 2 2.56 -14.66 -11.80
CA SER A 2 1.60 -13.96 -12.65
C SER A 2 1.65 -14.55 -14.07
N SER A 3 0.48 -14.68 -14.70
CA SER A 3 0.33 -15.21 -16.05
C SER A 3 0.32 -14.08 -17.09
N ARG A 4 0.54 -14.39 -18.36
CA ARG A 4 0.46 -13.41 -19.45
C ARG A 4 -0.92 -12.74 -19.56
N GLN A 5 -1.96 -13.37 -19.02
CA GLN A 5 -3.33 -12.85 -19.01
C GLN A 5 -3.53 -11.73 -17.97
N ASP A 6 -2.63 -11.64 -16.99
CA ASP A 6 -2.62 -10.58 -15.98
C ASP A 6 -2.03 -9.28 -16.53
N ILE A 7 -1.27 -9.34 -17.64
CA ILE A 7 -0.73 -8.15 -18.31
C ILE A 7 -1.88 -7.40 -18.99
N LYS A 8 -2.07 -6.14 -18.63
CA LYS A 8 -3.12 -5.27 -19.17
C LYS A 8 -2.50 -4.09 -19.91
N ASP A 9 -3.25 -3.57 -20.87
CA ASP A 9 -2.89 -2.35 -21.57
C ASP A 9 -2.91 -1.16 -20.60
N GLY A 10 -1.86 -0.36 -20.62
CA GLY A 10 -1.75 0.85 -19.82
C GLY A 10 -2.76 1.93 -20.19
N ALA A 11 -3.34 1.88 -21.39
CA ALA A 11 -4.44 2.78 -21.77
C ALA A 11 -5.69 2.63 -20.87
N LEU A 12 -5.86 1.48 -20.21
CA LEU A 12 -7.01 1.19 -19.33
C LEU A 12 -6.72 1.46 -17.85
N PHE A 13 -5.54 2.01 -17.52
CA PHE A 13 -5.02 2.17 -16.15
C PHE A 13 -6.07 2.66 -15.14
N ASP A 14 -6.79 3.74 -15.44
CA ASP A 14 -7.75 4.35 -14.52
C ASP A 14 -8.94 3.42 -14.17
N SER A 15 -9.29 2.53 -15.09
CA SER A 15 -10.44 1.63 -14.96
C SER A 15 -10.10 0.27 -14.35
N LEU A 16 -8.85 -0.20 -14.49
CA LEU A 16 -8.43 -1.57 -14.14
C LEU A 16 -8.39 -1.82 -12.64
N ARG A 17 -9.27 -2.68 -12.13
CA ARG A 17 -9.31 -3.08 -10.71
C ARG A 17 -8.26 -4.15 -10.34
N ASN A 18 -7.63 -4.77 -11.32
CA ASN A 18 -6.60 -5.80 -11.14
C ASN A 18 -5.69 -5.88 -12.38
N GLY A 19 -4.60 -6.64 -12.27
CA GLY A 19 -3.66 -6.88 -13.36
C GLY A 19 -2.37 -6.06 -13.25
N LEU A 20 -1.45 -6.33 -14.16
CA LEU A 20 -0.12 -5.73 -14.24
C LEU A 20 -0.06 -4.77 -15.44
N VAL A 21 0.25 -3.51 -15.18
CA VAL A 21 0.45 -2.49 -16.20
C VAL A 21 1.91 -2.10 -16.25
N TYR A 22 2.51 -2.13 -17.43
CA TYR A 22 3.88 -1.63 -17.60
C TYR A 22 3.88 -0.12 -17.83
N THR A 23 4.74 0.59 -17.10
CA THR A 23 5.07 1.98 -17.34
C THR A 23 6.56 2.11 -17.66
N LYS A 24 6.93 3.05 -18.53
CA LYS A 24 8.34 3.25 -18.90
C LYS A 24 9.20 3.75 -17.74
N ILE A 25 8.60 4.48 -16.79
CA ILE A 25 9.33 5.16 -15.70
C ILE A 25 9.37 4.30 -14.43
N LEU A 26 8.23 3.72 -14.03
CA LEU A 26 8.11 2.96 -12.77
C LEU A 26 8.19 1.44 -12.97
N GLY A 27 8.20 0.97 -14.22
CA GLY A 27 8.16 -0.45 -14.55
C GLY A 27 6.77 -1.06 -14.36
N TRP A 28 6.72 -2.32 -13.92
CA TRP A 28 5.48 -3.06 -13.71
C TRP A 28 4.74 -2.57 -12.45
N LEU A 29 3.52 -2.09 -12.64
CA LEU A 29 2.60 -1.69 -11.59
C LEU A 29 1.54 -2.77 -11.39
N ASP A 30 1.34 -3.18 -10.14
CA ASP A 30 0.24 -4.05 -9.74
C ASP A 30 -1.00 -3.20 -9.44
N MET A 31 -1.97 -3.25 -10.35
CA MET A 31 -3.23 -2.51 -10.24
C MET A 31 -4.14 -3.05 -9.14
N GLY A 32 -3.89 -4.24 -8.59
CA GLY A 32 -4.58 -4.70 -7.38
C GLY A 32 -4.15 -3.95 -6.12
N HIS A 33 -2.94 -3.38 -6.10
CA HIS A 33 -2.32 -2.81 -4.90
C HIS A 33 -1.87 -1.35 -5.03
N ALA A 34 -1.55 -0.87 -6.24
CA ALA A 34 -0.92 0.44 -6.48
C ALA A 34 -1.89 1.52 -7.01
N ARG A 35 -3.21 1.30 -6.93
CA ARG A 35 -4.24 2.25 -7.42
C ARG A 35 -4.31 3.56 -6.63
N GLY A 36 -3.77 3.59 -5.42
CA GLY A 36 -3.85 4.76 -4.53
C GLY A 36 -5.25 5.02 -3.97
N ASP A 37 -6.13 4.03 -4.00
CA ASP A 37 -7.47 4.12 -3.40
C ASP A 37 -7.38 4.32 -1.87
N ASP A 38 -6.42 3.64 -1.24
CA ASP A 38 -6.03 3.80 0.16
C ASP A 38 -5.51 5.22 0.47
N ILE A 39 -4.71 5.79 -0.42
CA ILE A 39 -4.19 7.17 -0.30
C ILE A 39 -5.33 8.19 -0.40
N ARG A 40 -6.25 8.01 -1.35
CA ARG A 40 -7.43 8.90 -1.49
C ARG A 40 -8.35 8.82 -0.28
N ALA A 41 -8.59 7.62 0.25
CA ALA A 41 -9.35 7.45 1.48
C ALA A 41 -8.68 8.17 2.67
N LEU A 42 -7.35 8.07 2.77
CA LEU A 42 -6.60 8.77 3.81
C LEU A 42 -6.69 10.31 3.65
N GLN A 43 -6.60 10.84 2.43
CA GLN A 43 -6.76 12.29 2.18
C GLN A 43 -8.15 12.79 2.62
N LEU A 44 -9.21 12.03 2.34
CA LEU A 44 -10.57 12.40 2.75
C LEU A 44 -10.71 12.46 4.29
N GLN A 45 -10.05 11.55 5.01
CA GLN A 45 -10.03 11.60 6.48
C GLN A 45 -9.33 12.86 7.00
N PHE A 46 -8.21 13.26 6.39
CA PHE A 46 -7.55 14.52 6.73
C PHE A 46 -8.43 15.74 6.42
N GLN A 47 -9.10 15.77 5.27
CA GLN A 47 -10.01 16.87 4.92
C GLN A 47 -11.17 16.98 5.91
N ALA A 48 -11.80 15.85 6.27
CA ALA A 48 -12.86 15.83 7.27
C ALA A 48 -12.36 16.22 8.67
N GLY A 49 -11.15 15.79 9.03
CA GLY A 49 -10.48 16.12 10.28
C GLY A 49 -10.14 17.61 10.41
N GLU A 50 -9.61 18.22 9.35
CA GLU A 50 -9.28 19.65 9.36
C GLU A 50 -10.54 20.54 9.28
N ALA A 51 -11.62 20.07 8.65
CA ALA A 51 -12.89 20.78 8.57
C ALA A 51 -13.70 20.76 9.87
N ASN A 52 -13.45 19.82 10.78
CA ASN A 52 -14.18 19.73 12.04
C ASN A 52 -13.75 20.80 13.05
N ASN A 53 -14.50 21.01 14.14
CA ASN A 53 -14.19 22.02 15.17
C ASN A 53 -13.45 21.46 16.41
N VAL A 54 -12.84 20.28 16.31
CA VAL A 54 -12.10 19.68 17.43
C VAL A 54 -10.59 19.93 17.30
N PRO A 55 -9.86 20.10 18.42
CA PRO A 55 -8.42 20.38 18.38
C PRO A 55 -7.58 19.20 17.89
N TYR A 56 -8.14 17.98 17.96
CA TYR A 56 -7.50 16.75 17.50
C TYR A 56 -8.52 15.87 16.78
N TYR A 57 -8.06 15.13 15.77
CA TYR A 57 -8.86 14.13 15.07
C TYR A 57 -8.07 12.84 14.87
N THR A 58 -8.80 11.73 14.77
CA THR A 58 -8.22 10.41 14.58
C THR A 58 -8.30 10.03 13.11
N ILE A 59 -7.19 9.54 12.57
CA ILE A 59 -7.11 8.97 11.22
C ILE A 59 -6.66 7.52 11.30
N MET A 60 -7.14 6.72 10.36
CA MET A 60 -6.75 5.32 10.21
C MET A 60 -6.25 5.10 8.80
N TYR A 61 -5.05 4.55 8.68
CA TYR A 61 -4.53 4.02 7.42
C TYR A 61 -4.57 2.50 7.50
N ASP A 62 -5.28 1.85 6.58
CA ASP A 62 -5.30 0.41 6.42
C ASP A 62 -4.61 0.01 5.12
N GLN A 63 -3.80 -1.04 5.20
CA GLN A 63 -3.24 -1.70 4.04
C GLN A 63 -3.57 -3.18 4.15
N SER A 64 -4.49 -3.62 3.30
CA SER A 64 -4.87 -5.02 3.16
C SER A 64 -4.13 -5.65 1.98
N MET A 65 -3.54 -6.82 2.21
CA MET A 65 -3.08 -7.70 1.13
C MET A 65 -4.00 -8.90 1.06
N TYR A 66 -4.56 -9.14 -0.13
CA TYR A 66 -5.31 -10.36 -0.43
C TYR A 66 -4.40 -11.28 -1.23
N ILE A 67 -3.94 -12.36 -0.61
CA ILE A 67 -3.17 -13.38 -1.30
C ILE A 67 -4.15 -14.43 -1.82
N ASN A 68 -4.36 -14.44 -3.13
CA ASN A 68 -5.12 -15.49 -3.82
C ASN A 68 -4.19 -16.64 -4.20
N ARG A 69 -4.31 -17.78 -3.53
CA ARG A 69 -3.61 -19.02 -3.90
C ARG A 69 -4.56 -20.20 -3.74
N PHE A 70 -4.61 -21.08 -4.76
CA PHE A 70 -5.43 -22.31 -4.74
C PHE A 70 -6.92 -22.09 -4.36
N ASN A 71 -7.57 -21.09 -4.96
CA ASN A 71 -8.98 -20.76 -4.65
C ASN A 71 -9.25 -20.37 -3.18
N ARG A 72 -8.21 -20.06 -2.40
CA ARG A 72 -8.34 -19.51 -1.05
C ARG A 72 -7.84 -18.07 -1.05
N CYS A 73 -8.71 -17.16 -0.63
CA CYS A 73 -8.37 -15.78 -0.34
C CYS A 73 -8.00 -15.69 1.14
N LEU A 74 -6.70 -15.58 1.43
CA LEU A 74 -6.23 -15.25 2.77
C LEU A 74 -5.83 -13.77 2.77
N GLY A 75 -6.64 -12.96 3.46
CA GLY A 75 -6.41 -11.52 3.62
C GLY A 75 -5.63 -11.25 4.91
N ILE A 76 -4.45 -10.65 4.81
CA ILE A 76 -3.76 -10.07 5.96
C ILE A 76 -3.87 -8.56 5.85
N GLY A 77 -4.70 -7.97 6.73
CA GLY A 77 -4.83 -6.52 6.88
C GLY A 77 -3.97 -6.02 8.02
N LYS A 78 -3.21 -4.94 7.79
CA LYS A 78 -2.60 -4.15 8.86
C LYS A 78 -3.14 -2.74 8.78
N TYR A 79 -3.45 -2.18 9.95
CA TYR A 79 -3.89 -0.81 10.06
C TYR A 79 -3.04 -0.08 11.10
N SER A 80 -3.00 1.24 10.97
CA SER A 80 -2.41 2.13 11.97
C SER A 80 -3.34 3.31 12.19
N THR A 81 -3.54 3.65 13.47
CA THR A 81 -4.41 4.74 13.89
C THR A 81 -3.56 5.82 14.53
N TRP A 82 -3.72 7.07 14.07
CA TRP A 82 -2.93 8.21 14.52
C TRP A 82 -3.88 9.32 14.97
N VAL A 83 -3.52 10.02 16.05
CA VAL A 83 -4.22 11.21 16.52
C VAL A 83 -3.44 12.42 16.02
N ILE A 84 -4.11 13.27 15.24
CA ILE A 84 -3.51 14.43 14.58
C ILE A 84 -4.05 15.70 15.22
N ARG A 85 -3.14 16.63 15.51
CA ARG A 85 -3.50 17.99 15.93
C ARG A 85 -3.94 18.80 14.72
N LYS A 86 -5.10 19.46 14.81
CA LYS A 86 -5.65 20.34 13.77
C LYS A 86 -4.71 21.51 13.44
N GLY A 87 -4.81 22.01 12.20
CA GLY A 87 -4.06 23.16 11.69
C GLY A 87 -2.83 22.77 10.88
N LYS A 88 -2.85 21.60 10.24
CA LYS A 88 -1.74 21.13 9.41
C LYS A 88 -1.80 21.71 8.00
N THR A 89 -0.66 22.16 7.51
CA THR A 89 -0.49 22.55 6.11
C THR A 89 -0.57 21.31 5.20
N ARG A 90 -0.87 21.51 3.92
CA ARG A 90 -0.94 20.42 2.95
C ARG A 90 0.37 19.61 2.89
N ASP A 91 1.51 20.27 3.02
CA ASP A 91 2.82 19.61 3.02
C ASP A 91 3.06 18.78 4.28
N GLU A 92 2.65 19.27 5.45
CA GLU A 92 2.69 18.46 6.68
C GLU A 92 1.79 17.24 6.57
N ILE A 93 0.57 17.40 6.06
CA ILE A 93 -0.36 16.28 5.82
C ILE A 93 0.28 15.24 4.90
N ASN A 94 0.86 15.67 3.77
CA ASN A 94 1.55 14.77 2.84
C ASN A 94 2.71 14.00 3.50
N ARG A 95 3.50 14.67 4.35
CA ARG A 95 4.59 14.02 5.11
C ARG A 95 4.06 13.01 6.12
N ILE A 96 2.98 13.32 6.84
CA ILE A 96 2.36 12.41 7.81
C ILE A 96 1.78 11.20 7.10
N MET A 97 1.05 11.41 6.00
CA MET A 97 0.52 10.33 5.17
C MET A 97 1.63 9.39 4.69
N LEU A 98 2.74 9.94 4.18
CA LEU A 98 3.91 9.16 3.78
C LEU A 98 4.50 8.35 4.94
N ALA A 99 4.61 8.95 6.12
CA ALA A 99 5.10 8.26 7.31
C ALA A 99 4.18 7.10 7.72
N MET A 100 2.85 7.28 7.68
CA MET A 100 1.88 6.21 7.93
C MET A 100 2.04 5.06 6.94
N MET A 101 2.15 5.37 5.64
CA MET A 101 2.38 4.37 4.59
C MET A 101 3.68 3.58 4.80
N MET A 102 4.79 4.27 5.09
CA MET A 102 6.09 3.63 5.30
C MET A 102 6.11 2.72 6.53
N ARG A 103 5.39 3.11 7.60
CA ARG A 103 5.29 2.32 8.83
C ARG A 103 4.63 0.95 8.61
N ILE A 104 3.60 0.89 7.76
CA ILE A 104 2.89 -0.36 7.45
C ILE A 104 3.64 -1.19 6.40
N ARG A 105 4.37 -0.54 5.48
CA ARG A 105 5.13 -1.18 4.41
C ARG A 105 6.19 -2.18 4.91
N HIS A 106 6.95 -1.85 5.96
CA HIS A 106 8.08 -2.67 6.40
C HIS A 106 7.68 -4.09 6.87
N PRO A 107 6.62 -4.27 7.69
CA PRO A 107 6.12 -5.60 8.03
C PRO A 107 5.47 -6.37 6.87
N ILE A 108 4.84 -5.67 5.91
CA ILE A 108 4.09 -6.29 4.81
C ILE A 108 5.03 -6.89 3.77
N LEU A 109 6.07 -6.15 3.37
CA LEU A 109 7.10 -6.66 2.46
C LEU A 109 7.83 -7.88 3.05
N LYS A 110 8.05 -7.89 4.37
CA LYS A 110 8.64 -9.03 5.07
C LYS A 110 7.75 -10.27 5.00
N ALA A 111 6.44 -10.12 5.20
CA ALA A 111 5.50 -11.23 5.04
C ALA A 111 5.51 -11.76 3.60
N TYR A 112 5.44 -10.87 2.59
CA TYR A 112 5.49 -11.25 1.18
C TYR A 112 6.78 -12.00 0.81
N SER A 113 7.93 -11.51 1.27
CA SER A 113 9.24 -12.16 1.10
C SER A 113 9.28 -13.56 1.74
N LEU A 114 8.81 -13.71 2.99
CA LEU A 114 8.77 -15.01 3.67
C LEU A 114 7.86 -16.02 2.97
N TYR A 115 6.72 -15.58 2.42
CA TYR A 115 5.80 -16.46 1.67
C TYR A 115 6.33 -16.88 0.29
N HIS A 116 7.24 -16.10 -0.32
CA HIS A 116 7.85 -16.40 -1.61
C HIS A 116 9.24 -17.07 -1.51
N SER A 117 9.79 -17.20 -0.30
CA SER A 117 11.12 -17.75 -0.03
C SER A 117 11.08 -19.19 0.52
N SER A 118 10.48 -20.16 -0.18
CA SER A 118 10.90 -21.58 -0.19
C SER A 118 10.02 -22.47 -1.09
N PRO A 119 10.55 -23.52 -1.78
CA PRO A 119 11.94 -23.94 -1.94
C PRO A 119 12.43 -23.83 -3.40
N GLY A 120 13.74 -23.56 -3.60
CA GLY A 120 14.34 -23.60 -4.93
C GLY A 120 15.84 -23.39 -5.03
N ILE A 121 16.42 -22.30 -4.48
CA ILE A 121 17.85 -21.98 -4.63
C ILE A 121 18.35 -21.19 -3.41
N PRO A 122 19.53 -21.49 -2.85
CA PRO A 122 20.12 -20.72 -1.76
C PRO A 122 20.76 -19.45 -2.32
N ILE A 123 20.46 -18.29 -1.74
CA ILE A 123 21.28 -17.09 -1.95
C ILE A 123 21.77 -16.58 -0.62
N ALA A 124 23.09 -16.67 -0.50
CA ALA A 124 23.90 -16.19 0.59
C ALA A 124 23.71 -14.68 0.81
N GLY A 125 23.76 -14.29 2.09
CA GLY A 125 24.29 -13.02 2.56
C GLY A 125 23.59 -11.74 2.09
N LEU A 126 22.73 -11.18 2.94
CA LEU A 126 22.80 -9.75 3.19
C LEU A 126 22.31 -9.42 4.61
N VAL A 127 23.28 -9.18 5.49
CA VAL A 127 23.10 -8.47 6.75
C VAL A 127 22.73 -7.03 6.40
N VAL A 128 21.59 -6.55 6.87
CA VAL A 128 21.33 -5.11 6.97
C VAL A 128 21.20 -4.80 8.46
N ARG A 129 22.28 -4.21 9.00
CA ARG A 129 22.24 -3.49 10.27
C ARG A 129 21.39 -2.22 10.06
N ILE A 130 20.50 -2.03 11.03
CA ILE A 130 19.73 -0.82 11.45
C ILE A 130 19.80 0.41 10.53
#